data_AF-A0A1L9VAR3-F1
#
_entry.id   AF-A0A1L9VAR3-F1
#
_cell.length_a   1.000
_cell.length_b   1.000
_cell.length_c   1.000
_cell.angle_alpha   90.00
_cell.angle_beta   90.00
_cell.angle_gamma   90.00
#
_symmetry.space_group_name_H-M   'P 1'
#
loop_
_entity.id
_entity.type
_entity.pdbx_description
1 polymer ?
#
loop_
_entity_poly.entity_id
_entity_poly.type
_entity_poly.pdbx_seq_one_letter_code
_entity_poly.pdbx_strand_id
1 'polypeptide(L)'
;MHPEGNIGCDQIVRTIIDYPNIEILKFLQSHTPSIVNFEFNPLQTFLTEACRGGWQYGSPASDKTLPLIHYLLDNGADPKEGSWNGYGALYSALEFSRSLETMNKMIHKGAVVGILVFDEAIRKQRLDSLQLFFEKATFSLPIEEMLEQARNSGSKEIMSLVEAGVAELKKRKQPKWWQFWK
;
A
#
# COMPACT_ATOMS: atom_id res chain seq x y z
N MET A 1 -12.36 -4.16 22.95
CA MET A 1 -12.82 -2.77 23.17
C MET A 1 -11.79 -1.87 22.51
N HIS A 2 -12.08 -1.36 21.32
CA HIS A 2 -11.31 -0.24 20.77
C HIS A 2 -11.80 1.03 21.45
N PRO A 3 -10.94 1.88 22.03
CA PRO A 3 -11.37 3.16 22.55
C PRO A 3 -11.80 3.99 21.35
N GLU A 4 -13.05 4.46 21.39
CA GLU A 4 -13.58 5.45 20.47
C GLU A 4 -12.56 6.59 20.33
N GLY A 5 -12.14 6.85 19.08
CA GLY A 5 -11.20 7.91 18.77
C GLY A 5 -11.64 9.20 19.44
N ASN A 6 -10.78 9.72 20.30
CA ASN A 6 -10.99 11.03 20.91
C ASN A 6 -11.11 12.01 19.74
N ILE A 7 -12.29 12.63 19.56
CA ILE A 7 -12.63 13.53 18.42
C ILE A 7 -11.53 14.59 18.19
N GLY A 8 -10.79 14.98 19.24
CA GLY A 8 -9.62 15.86 19.13
C GLY A 8 -8.44 15.28 18.34
N CYS A 9 -8.14 13.99 18.48
CA CYS A 9 -7.04 13.32 17.77
C CYS A 9 -7.34 13.19 16.27
N ASP A 10 -8.56 12.82 15.88
CA ASP A 10 -8.98 12.75 14.47
C ASP A 10 -8.73 14.09 13.76
N GLN A 11 -9.17 15.19 14.37
CA GLN A 11 -9.03 16.52 13.77
C GLN A 11 -7.57 16.97 13.66
N ILE A 12 -6.74 16.63 14.66
CA ILE A 12 -5.29 16.90 14.62
C ILE A 12 -4.65 16.14 13.45
N VAL A 13 -4.91 14.83 13.33
CA VAL A 13 -4.31 14.00 12.27
C VAL A 13 -4.79 14.47 10.89
N ARG A 14 -6.07 14.80 10.71
CA ARG A 14 -6.59 15.39 9.46
C ARG A 14 -5.90 16.70 9.12
N THR A 15 -5.68 17.57 10.10
CA THR A 15 -5.00 18.85 9.89
C THR A 15 -3.56 18.64 9.42
N ILE A 16 -2.85 17.63 9.96
CA ILE A 16 -1.49 17.28 9.49
C ILE A 16 -1.52 16.73 8.06
N ILE A 17 -2.56 16.01 7.65
CA ILE A 17 -2.67 15.51 6.27
C ILE A 17 -2.93 16.67 5.30
N ASP A 18 -3.86 17.56 5.63
CA ASP A 18 -4.23 18.70 4.77
C ASP A 18 -3.11 19.76 4.72
N TYR A 19 -2.37 19.92 5.82
CA TYR A 19 -1.25 20.85 5.97
C TYR A 19 -0.03 20.14 6.55
N PRO A 20 0.71 19.33 5.74
CA PRO A 20 1.85 18.55 6.21
C PRO A 20 2.90 19.38 6.93
N ASN A 21 3.00 19.17 8.25
CA ASN A 21 4.02 19.75 9.10
C ASN A 21 4.70 18.63 9.91
N ILE A 22 5.85 18.19 9.41
CA ILE A 22 6.61 17.09 10.00
C ILE A 22 7.16 17.45 11.39
N GLU A 23 7.44 18.72 11.68
CA GLU A 23 7.92 19.14 13.00
C GLU A 23 6.83 19.04 14.07
N ILE A 24 5.58 19.39 13.72
CA ILE A 24 4.43 19.15 14.60
C ILE A 24 4.21 17.65 14.79
N LEU A 25 4.31 16.86 13.73
CA LEU A 25 4.17 15.40 13.84
C LEU A 25 5.26 14.79 14.74
N LYS A 26 6.52 15.21 14.60
CA LYS A 26 7.61 14.79 15.50
C LYS A 26 7.31 15.12 16.96
N PHE A 27 6.82 16.33 17.23
CA PHE A 27 6.44 16.75 18.57
C PHE A 27 5.29 15.91 19.15
N LEU A 28 4.27 15.62 18.34
CA LEU A 28 3.17 14.76 18.76
C LEU A 28 3.63 13.32 19.00
N GLN A 29 4.47 12.79 18.11
CA GLN A 29 5.01 11.44 18.22
C GLN A 29 5.89 11.26 19.46
N SER A 30 6.61 12.29 19.90
CA SER A 30 7.43 12.19 21.12
C SER A 30 6.61 12.01 22.40
N HIS A 31 5.33 12.37 22.38
CA HIS A 31 4.39 12.17 23.49
C HIS A 31 3.43 11.00 23.24
N THR A 32 3.12 10.73 21.97
CA THR A 32 2.20 9.68 21.53
C THR A 32 2.84 8.89 20.37
N PRO A 33 3.76 7.94 20.65
CA PRO A 33 4.48 7.22 19.59
C PRO A 33 3.58 6.46 18.61
N SER A 34 2.43 5.97 19.08
CA SER A 34 1.45 5.25 18.26
C SER A 34 0.69 6.14 17.27
N ILE A 35 0.87 7.47 17.31
CA ILE A 35 0.17 8.39 16.40
C ILE A 35 0.42 8.06 14.92
N VAL A 36 1.57 7.48 14.57
CA VAL A 36 1.89 7.08 13.19
C VAL A 36 1.01 5.94 12.66
N ASN A 37 0.42 5.15 13.56
CA ASN A 37 -0.57 4.09 13.28
C ASN A 37 -1.97 4.54 13.70
N PHE A 38 -2.25 5.84 13.67
CA PHE A 38 -3.57 6.34 14.02
C PHE A 38 -4.62 5.78 13.05
N GLU A 39 -5.69 5.19 13.58
CA GLU A 39 -6.81 4.64 12.83
C GLU A 39 -8.03 5.56 12.99
N PHE A 40 -8.55 6.10 11.89
CA PHE A 40 -9.84 6.81 11.87
C PHE A 40 -11.00 5.81 11.93
N ASN A 41 -10.84 4.69 11.24
CA ASN A 41 -11.76 3.56 11.22
C ASN A 41 -11.00 2.36 10.62
N PRO A 42 -11.61 1.16 10.57
CA PRO A 42 -10.91 -0.05 10.17
C PRO A 42 -10.38 -0.05 8.71
N LEU A 43 -10.77 0.92 7.86
CA LEU A 43 -10.29 1.10 6.48
C LEU A 43 -9.34 2.30 6.32
N GLN A 44 -9.29 3.20 7.29
CA GLN A 44 -8.61 4.48 7.16
C GLN A 44 -7.62 4.68 8.30
N THR A 45 -6.34 4.62 7.97
CA THR A 45 -5.23 4.96 8.85
C THR A 45 -4.63 6.30 8.45
N PHE A 46 -3.73 6.81 9.28
CA PHE A 46 -2.94 7.99 8.94
C PHE A 46 -2.19 7.79 7.61
N LEU A 47 -1.61 6.61 7.39
CA LEU A 47 -0.86 6.31 6.17
C LEU A 47 -1.78 6.22 4.94
N THR A 48 -2.95 5.57 5.04
CA THR A 48 -3.90 5.49 3.90
C THR A 48 -4.41 6.87 3.50
N GLU A 49 -4.78 7.71 4.49
CA GLU A 49 -5.27 9.06 4.21
C GLU A 49 -4.16 10.01 3.72
N ALA A 50 -2.93 9.83 4.19
CA ALA A 50 -1.78 10.54 3.63
C ALA A 50 -1.56 10.19 2.15
N CYS A 51 -1.76 8.93 1.76
CA CYS A 51 -1.70 8.50 0.35
C CYS A 51 -2.79 9.14 -0.50
N ARG A 52 -3.99 9.32 0.06
CA ARG A 52 -5.10 10.02 -0.57
C ARG A 52 -4.82 11.52 -0.78
N GLY A 53 -4.04 12.13 0.11
CA GLY A 53 -3.67 13.55 0.00
C GLY A 53 -4.65 14.52 0.65
N GLY A 54 -5.42 14.07 1.65
CA GLY A 54 -6.36 14.89 2.41
C GLY A 54 -7.82 14.81 1.96
N TRP A 55 -8.71 15.45 2.73
CA TRP A 55 -10.17 15.33 2.56
C TRP A 55 -10.73 16.27 1.49
N GLN A 56 -9.93 17.13 0.84
CA GLN A 56 -10.47 18.06 -0.16
C GLN A 56 -11.10 17.30 -1.34
N TYR A 57 -12.42 17.11 -1.26
CA TYR A 57 -13.27 16.47 -2.25
C TYR A 57 -12.97 17.08 -3.63
N GLY A 58 -12.47 16.25 -4.53
CA GLY A 58 -12.21 16.62 -5.92
C GLY A 58 -10.82 17.19 -6.21
N SER A 59 -9.95 17.37 -5.22
CA SER A 59 -8.55 17.72 -5.50
C SER A 59 -7.75 16.46 -5.85
N PRO A 60 -6.97 16.46 -6.95
CA PRO A 60 -6.07 15.36 -7.24
C PRO A 60 -5.07 15.23 -6.09
N ALA A 61 -4.78 13.99 -5.72
CA ALA A 61 -3.83 13.71 -4.68
C ALA A 61 -2.50 14.44 -4.99
N SER A 62 -2.07 15.31 -4.08
CA SER A 62 -0.91 16.18 -4.33
C SER A 62 0.37 15.55 -3.78
N ASP A 63 1.51 15.92 -4.35
CA ASP A 63 2.81 15.47 -3.86
C ASP A 63 3.21 16.13 -2.52
N LYS A 64 2.38 17.06 -2.01
CA LYS A 64 2.60 17.72 -0.71
C LYS A 64 2.61 16.72 0.45
N THR A 65 1.91 15.60 0.33
CA THR A 65 1.90 14.56 1.36
C THR A 65 3.03 13.54 1.21
N LEU A 66 3.86 13.58 0.15
CA LEU A 66 4.98 12.63 0.00
C LEU A 66 5.96 12.66 1.18
N PRO A 67 6.41 13.83 1.69
CA PRO A 67 7.26 13.87 2.87
C PRO A 67 6.60 13.24 4.10
N LEU A 68 5.28 13.42 4.25
CA LEU A 68 4.49 12.82 5.33
C LEU A 68 4.41 11.30 5.18
N ILE A 69 4.11 10.78 3.98
CA ILE A 69 4.08 9.34 3.71
C ILE A 69 5.43 8.70 4.02
N HIS A 70 6.52 9.31 3.55
CA HIS A 70 7.87 8.79 3.83
C HIS A 70 8.19 8.83 5.31
N TYR A 71 7.86 9.91 6.01
CA TYR A 71 8.05 10.02 7.46
C TYR A 71 7.30 8.92 8.20
N LEU A 72 6.01 8.71 7.89
CA LEU A 72 5.19 7.68 8.51
C LEU A 72 5.82 6.28 8.32
N LEU A 73 6.21 5.92 7.09
CA LEU A 73 6.86 4.64 6.78
C LEU A 73 8.23 4.47 7.47
N ASP A 74 8.99 5.54 7.62
CA ASP A 74 10.29 5.50 8.31
C ASP A 74 10.13 5.37 9.82
N ASN A 75 8.99 5.81 10.36
CA ASN A 75 8.70 5.85 11.79
C ASN A 75 7.75 4.75 12.28
N GLY A 76 7.56 3.69 11.49
CA GLY A 76 6.86 2.48 11.93
C GLY A 76 5.36 2.47 11.64
N ALA A 77 4.88 3.32 10.73
CA ALA A 77 3.54 3.14 10.18
C ALA A 77 3.43 1.78 9.47
N ASP A 78 2.45 0.96 9.83
CA ASP A 78 2.24 -0.35 9.21
C ASP A 78 1.51 -0.20 7.86
N PRO A 79 2.14 -0.56 6.73
CA PRO A 79 1.49 -0.48 5.42
C PRO A 79 0.43 -1.58 5.19
N LYS A 80 0.29 -2.54 6.10
CA LYS A 80 -0.77 -3.57 6.08
C LYS A 80 -2.07 -3.09 6.72
N GLU A 81 -2.03 -2.09 7.60
CA GLU A 81 -3.19 -1.64 8.37
C GLU A 81 -4.25 -1.01 7.45
N GLY A 82 -5.50 -1.43 7.67
CA GLY A 82 -6.60 -1.46 6.71
C GLY A 82 -7.27 -2.85 6.77
N SER A 83 -7.94 -3.12 7.90
CA SER A 83 -8.39 -4.44 8.39
C SER A 83 -9.32 -5.25 7.48
N TRP A 84 -9.81 -4.69 6.38
CA TRP A 84 -10.69 -5.40 5.44
C TRP A 84 -10.00 -5.64 4.09
N ASN A 85 -9.53 -6.88 3.92
CA ASN A 85 -9.35 -7.58 2.63
C ASN A 85 -8.64 -6.81 1.50
N GLY A 86 -7.69 -5.92 1.82
CA GLY A 86 -6.84 -5.27 0.82
C GLY A 86 -7.05 -3.77 0.62
N TYR A 87 -7.96 -3.13 1.38
CA TYR A 87 -8.06 -1.66 1.47
C TYR A 87 -6.98 -1.06 2.38
N GLY A 88 -5.71 -1.42 2.15
CA GLY A 88 -4.56 -0.91 2.91
C GLY A 88 -3.84 0.24 2.19
N ALA A 89 -2.74 0.72 2.78
CA ALA A 89 -1.97 1.85 2.25
C ALA A 89 -1.49 1.65 0.80
N LEU A 90 -1.14 0.42 0.41
CA LEU A 90 -0.71 0.10 -0.95
C LEU A 90 -1.86 0.23 -1.98
N TYR A 91 -3.10 -0.10 -1.59
CA TYR A 91 -4.28 0.14 -2.43
C TYR A 91 -4.51 1.64 -2.59
N SER A 92 -4.50 2.42 -1.50
CA SER A 92 -4.63 3.88 -1.58
C SER A 92 -3.52 4.51 -2.43
N ALA A 93 -2.29 3.99 -2.34
CA ALA A 93 -1.19 4.46 -3.17
C ALA A 93 -1.47 4.25 -4.67
N LEU A 94 -2.03 3.11 -5.06
CA LEU A 94 -2.45 2.86 -6.45
C LEU A 94 -3.65 3.73 -6.86
N GLU A 95 -4.68 3.76 -6.03
CA GLU A 95 -5.93 4.48 -6.27
C GLU A 95 -5.68 5.97 -6.52
N PHE A 96 -4.78 6.55 -5.74
CA PHE A 96 -4.40 7.96 -5.81
C PHE A 96 -3.07 8.21 -6.55
N SER A 97 -2.66 7.25 -7.40
CA SER A 97 -1.54 7.36 -8.34
C SER A 97 -0.24 7.86 -7.70
N ARG A 98 0.09 7.39 -6.48
CA ARG A 98 1.39 7.63 -5.87
C ARG A 98 2.51 6.99 -6.70
N SER A 99 3.73 7.48 -6.52
CA SER A 99 4.90 7.03 -7.26
C SER A 99 5.24 5.55 -6.99
N LEU A 100 5.91 4.91 -7.96
CA LEU A 100 6.50 3.58 -7.78
C LEU A 100 7.48 3.54 -6.62
N GLU A 101 8.19 4.64 -6.35
CA GLU A 101 9.09 4.74 -5.19
C GLU A 101 8.32 4.58 -3.88
N THR A 102 7.19 5.27 -3.74
CA THR A 102 6.32 5.16 -2.56
C THR A 102 5.82 3.73 -2.39
N MET A 103 5.30 3.11 -3.45
CA MET A 103 4.80 1.73 -3.42
C MET A 103 5.93 0.73 -3.12
N ASN A 104 7.10 0.91 -3.73
CA ASN A 104 8.28 0.09 -3.47
C ASN A 104 8.69 0.20 -1.99
N LYS A 105 8.68 1.39 -1.40
CA LYS A 105 8.96 1.57 0.03
C LYS A 105 7.95 0.85 0.91
N MET A 106 6.65 0.91 0.60
CA MET A 106 5.61 0.17 1.31
C MET A 106 5.84 -1.34 1.26
N ILE A 107 6.19 -1.88 0.08
CA ILE A 107 6.53 -3.30 -0.09
C ILE A 107 7.72 -3.69 0.79
N HIS A 108 8.78 -2.89 0.83
CA HIS A 108 9.93 -3.13 1.72
C HIS A 108 9.57 -3.05 3.20
N LYS A 109 8.54 -2.28 3.55
CA LYS A 109 7.98 -2.19 4.91
C LYS A 109 6.94 -3.28 5.21
N GLY A 110 6.73 -4.22 4.29
CA GLY A 110 5.92 -5.41 4.50
C GLY A 110 4.50 -5.34 3.93
N ALA A 111 4.20 -4.37 3.06
CA ALA A 111 2.93 -4.36 2.33
C ALA A 111 2.76 -5.65 1.51
N VAL A 112 1.53 -6.18 1.50
CA VAL A 112 1.18 -7.41 0.79
C VAL A 112 0.23 -7.07 -0.35
N VAL A 113 0.45 -7.68 -1.52
CA VAL A 113 -0.44 -7.56 -2.67
C VAL A 113 -1.54 -8.60 -2.54
N GLY A 114 -2.71 -8.14 -2.11
CA GLY A 114 -3.95 -8.91 -2.10
C GLY A 114 -4.78 -8.69 -3.36
N ILE A 115 -5.96 -9.30 -3.39
CA ILE A 115 -6.87 -9.29 -4.53
C ILE A 115 -7.25 -7.87 -4.99
N LEU A 116 -7.57 -6.96 -4.06
CA LEU A 116 -7.99 -5.59 -4.39
C LEU A 116 -6.85 -4.74 -4.95
N VAL A 117 -5.64 -4.88 -4.40
CA VAL A 117 -4.44 -4.19 -4.89
C VAL A 117 -4.11 -4.65 -6.31
N PHE A 118 -4.21 -5.95 -6.56
CA PHE A 118 -3.92 -6.54 -7.86
C PHE A 118 -4.97 -6.14 -8.91
N ASP A 119 -6.26 -6.25 -8.58
CA ASP A 119 -7.37 -5.84 -9.44
C ASP A 119 -7.30 -4.35 -9.79
N GLU A 120 -6.99 -3.49 -8.81
CA GLU A 120 -6.89 -2.05 -9.04
C GLU A 120 -5.72 -1.69 -9.98
N ALA A 121 -4.58 -2.39 -9.86
CA ALA A 121 -3.47 -2.22 -10.78
C ALA A 121 -3.84 -2.64 -12.21
N ILE A 122 -4.62 -3.72 -12.37
CA ILE A 122 -5.16 -4.18 -13.66
C ILE A 122 -6.13 -3.15 -14.25
N ARG A 123 -7.13 -2.73 -13.46
CA ARG A 123 -8.17 -1.78 -13.86
C ARG A 123 -7.58 -0.43 -14.29
N LYS A 124 -6.51 0.01 -13.62
CA LYS A 124 -5.77 1.22 -13.97
C LYS A 124 -4.68 1.02 -15.03
N GLN A 125 -4.51 -0.18 -15.56
CA GLN A 125 -3.49 -0.51 -16.57
C GLN A 125 -2.06 -0.14 -16.11
N ARG A 126 -1.78 -0.29 -14.80
CA ARG A 126 -0.49 0.03 -14.18
C ARG A 126 0.49 -1.13 -14.34
N LEU A 127 0.96 -1.35 -15.57
CA LEU A 127 1.94 -2.39 -15.91
C LEU A 127 3.22 -2.24 -15.07
N ASP A 128 3.62 -1.01 -14.79
CA ASP A 128 4.76 -0.65 -13.94
C ASP A 128 4.59 -1.14 -12.50
N SER A 129 3.41 -0.96 -11.91
CA SER A 129 3.07 -1.47 -10.59
C SER A 129 3.01 -2.99 -10.57
N LEU A 130 2.37 -3.61 -11.57
CA LEU A 130 2.31 -5.08 -11.67
C LEU A 130 3.71 -5.69 -11.77
N GLN A 131 4.59 -5.11 -12.57
CA GLN A 131 5.99 -5.52 -12.67
C GLN A 131 6.68 -5.42 -11.30
N LEU A 132 6.57 -4.28 -10.62
CA LEU A 132 7.11 -4.09 -9.27
C LEU A 132 6.60 -5.16 -8.29
N PHE A 133 5.31 -5.51 -8.37
CA PHE A 133 4.70 -6.52 -7.49
C PHE A 133 5.31 -7.89 -7.71
N PHE A 134 5.42 -8.35 -8.96
CA PHE A 134 6.07 -9.64 -9.25
C PHE A 134 7.55 -9.66 -8.89
N GLU A 135 8.24 -8.53 -9.04
CA GLU A 135 9.65 -8.43 -8.70
C GLU A 135 9.87 -8.54 -7.19
N LYS A 136 9.08 -7.81 -6.37
CA LYS A 136 9.46 -7.54 -4.97
C LYS A 136 8.38 -7.82 -3.92
N ALA A 137 7.12 -7.92 -4.31
CA ALA A 137 6.04 -8.04 -3.34
C ALA A 137 5.81 -9.48 -2.86
N THR A 138 5.26 -9.57 -1.65
CA THR A 138 4.58 -10.79 -1.20
C THR A 138 3.13 -10.72 -1.65
N PHE A 139 2.61 -11.85 -2.13
CA PHE A 139 1.22 -11.98 -2.56
C PHE A 139 0.42 -12.81 -1.57
N SER A 140 -0.79 -12.35 -1.24
CA SER A 140 -1.78 -13.15 -0.51
C SER A 140 -2.86 -13.75 -1.41
N LEU A 141 -2.96 -13.33 -2.69
CA LEU A 141 -3.89 -13.94 -3.63
C LEU A 141 -3.33 -15.24 -4.26
N PRO A 142 -4.18 -16.26 -4.53
CA PRO A 142 -3.81 -17.45 -5.29
C PRO A 142 -3.39 -17.13 -6.73
N ILE A 143 -2.57 -17.99 -7.33
CA ILE A 143 -2.09 -17.82 -8.72
C ILE A 143 -3.26 -17.88 -9.71
N GLU A 144 -4.22 -18.76 -9.45
CA GLU A 144 -5.40 -18.98 -10.27
C GLU A 144 -6.23 -17.69 -10.34
N GLU A 145 -6.36 -16.98 -9.21
CA GLU A 145 -7.05 -15.70 -9.14
C GLU A 145 -6.31 -14.60 -9.91
N MET A 146 -4.97 -14.55 -9.83
CA MET A 146 -4.16 -13.62 -10.62
C MET A 146 -4.42 -13.78 -12.12
N LEU A 147 -4.42 -15.03 -12.59
CA LEU A 147 -4.61 -15.36 -14.01
C LEU A 147 -6.05 -15.07 -14.46
N GLU A 148 -7.03 -15.34 -13.60
CA GLU A 148 -8.44 -15.06 -13.90
C GLU A 148 -8.71 -13.56 -13.99
N GLN A 149 -8.20 -12.75 -13.06
CA GLN A 149 -8.31 -11.29 -13.13
C GLN A 149 -7.61 -10.72 -14.37
N ALA A 150 -6.43 -11.22 -14.70
CA ALA A 150 -5.70 -10.82 -15.91
C ALA A 150 -6.49 -11.14 -17.18
N ARG A 151 -7.11 -12.31 -17.25
CA ARG A 151 -7.98 -12.72 -18.36
C ARG A 151 -9.21 -11.83 -18.48
N ASN A 152 -9.88 -11.57 -17.35
CA ASN A 152 -11.09 -10.75 -17.29
C ASN A 152 -10.83 -9.27 -17.62
N SER A 153 -9.57 -8.82 -17.53
CA SER A 153 -9.17 -7.49 -17.99
C SER A 153 -9.30 -7.29 -19.51
N GLY A 154 -9.24 -8.36 -20.30
CA GLY A 154 -9.20 -8.31 -21.75
C GLY A 154 -7.91 -7.72 -22.37
N SER A 155 -6.94 -7.27 -21.57
CA SER A 155 -5.66 -6.74 -22.06
C SER A 155 -4.66 -7.88 -22.29
N LYS A 156 -4.15 -7.96 -23.52
CA LYS A 156 -3.11 -8.94 -23.88
C LYS A 156 -1.79 -8.64 -23.18
N GLU A 157 -1.48 -7.36 -22.98
CA GLU A 157 -0.29 -6.88 -22.28
C GLU A 157 -0.32 -7.28 -20.81
N ILE A 158 -1.45 -7.04 -20.12
CA ILE A 158 -1.65 -7.49 -18.74
C ILE A 158 -1.56 -9.01 -18.65
N MET A 159 -2.26 -9.74 -19.52
CA MET A 159 -2.22 -11.20 -19.50
C MET A 159 -0.79 -11.74 -19.65
N SER A 160 -0.04 -11.22 -20.63
CA SER A 160 1.35 -11.64 -20.87
C SER A 160 2.26 -11.33 -19.69
N LEU A 161 2.10 -10.15 -19.08
CA LEU A 161 2.88 -9.75 -17.90
C LEU A 161 2.57 -10.65 -16.71
N VAL A 162 1.28 -10.93 -16.45
CA VAL A 162 0.85 -11.77 -15.33
C VAL A 162 1.31 -13.21 -15.51
N GLU A 163 1.21 -13.78 -16.72
CA GLU A 163 1.74 -15.12 -17.02
C GLU A 163 3.25 -15.22 -16.77
N ALA A 164 4.02 -14.25 -17.23
CA ALA A 164 5.46 -14.18 -17.00
C ALA A 164 5.80 -14.05 -15.50
N GLY A 165 5.09 -13.17 -14.79
CA GLY A 165 5.25 -12.98 -13.35
C GLY A 165 4.92 -14.24 -12.54
N VAL A 166 3.82 -14.91 -12.86
CA VAL A 166 3.41 -16.17 -12.24
C VAL A 166 4.44 -17.28 -12.48
N ALA A 167 4.98 -17.39 -13.69
CA ALA A 167 6.02 -18.36 -14.00
C ALA A 167 7.26 -18.15 -13.11
N GLU A 168 7.64 -16.90 -12.87
CA GLU A 168 8.76 -16.55 -11.99
C GLU A 168 8.46 -16.85 -10.51
N LEU A 169 7.25 -16.53 -10.02
CA LEU A 169 6.82 -16.87 -8.67
C LEU A 169 6.88 -18.39 -8.42
N LYS A 170 6.49 -19.21 -9.40
CA LYS A 170 6.58 -20.67 -9.31
C LYS A 170 8.03 -21.14 -9.18
N LYS A 171 8.98 -20.56 -9.93
CA LYS A 171 10.41 -20.90 -9.83
C LYS A 171 10.98 -20.56 -8.45
N ARG A 172 10.60 -19.42 -7.87
CA ARG A 172 11.05 -19.01 -6.52
C ARG A 172 10.59 -19.97 -5.43
N LYS A 173 9.40 -20.55 -5.57
CA LYS A 173 8.83 -21.51 -4.61
C LYS A 173 9.38 -22.94 -4.75
N GLN A 174 10.12 -23.26 -5.83
CA GLN A 174 10.70 -24.59 -5.97
C GLN A 174 11.90 -24.76 -5.01
N PRO A 175 11.88 -25.75 -4.10
CA PRO A 175 13.00 -26.01 -3.21
C PRO A 175 14.23 -26.42 -4.04
N LYS A 176 15.37 -25.76 -3.83
CA LYS A 176 16.65 -26.16 -4.46
C LYS A 176 17.33 -27.26 -3.64
N TRP A 177 16.64 -28.38 -3.44
CA TRP A 177 17.13 -29.53 -2.67
C TRP A 177 18.48 -30.08 -3.20
N TRP A 178 18.76 -29.91 -4.49
CA TRP A 178 20.04 -30.25 -5.11
C TRP A 178 21.25 -29.44 -4.63
N GLN A 179 21.05 -28.29 -3.97
CA GLN A 179 22.17 -27.46 -3.46
C GLN A 179 22.72 -27.94 -2.11
N PHE A 180 22.05 -28.89 -1.46
CA PHE A 180 22.43 -29.42 -0.15
C PHE A 180 23.29 -30.71 -0.22
N TRP A 181 23.64 -31.17 -1.43
CA TRP A 181 24.48 -32.35 -1.67
C TRP A 181 25.82 -31.97 -2.33
N LYS A 182 26.57 -31.06 -1.70
CA LYS A 182 27.96 -30.75 -2.04
C LYS A 182 28.85 -30.84 -0.82
#